data_AF-A0A0F8X9B6-F1
#
_entry.id   AF-A0A0F8X9B6-F1
#
_cell.length_a   1.000
_cell.length_b   1.000
_cell.length_c   1.000
_cell.angle_alpha   90.00
_cell.angle_beta   90.00
_cell.angle_gamma   90.00
#
_symmetry.space_group_name_H-M   'P 1'
#
loop_
_entity.id
_entity.type
_entity.pdbx_description
1 polymer ?
#
loop_
_entity_poly.entity_id
_entity_poly.type
_entity_poly.pdbx_seq_one_letter_code
_entity_poly.pdbx_strand_id
1 'polypeptide(L)'
;MIRLKVRLTEQKNNEGARKVDGEWVDCIKVSVVFIPVANDSPENKLFWDATPEGKIEFSSVNPGVLDELVMSREYYVDIMPAEEHLNLSM
;
A
#
# COMPACT_ATOMS: atom_id res chain seq x y z
N MET A 1 -8.82 -14.86 -0.69
CA MET A 1 -7.53 -14.14 -0.59
C MET A 1 -6.89 -13.94 -1.97
N ILE A 2 -6.47 -12.72 -2.29
CA ILE A 2 -5.72 -12.33 -3.50
C ILE A 2 -4.37 -11.80 -3.03
N ARG A 3 -3.26 -12.32 -3.57
CA ARG A 3 -1.90 -11.85 -3.29
C ARG A 3 -1.31 -11.18 -4.51
N LEU A 4 -0.79 -9.97 -4.35
CA LEU A 4 -0.24 -9.16 -5.42
C LEU A 4 1.23 -8.86 -5.15
N LYS A 5 2.09 -9.08 -6.15
CA LYS A 5 3.48 -8.66 -6.09
C LYS A 5 3.62 -7.29 -6.74
N VAL A 6 3.97 -6.29 -5.96
CA VAL A 6 3.98 -4.89 -6.40
C VAL A 6 5.34 -4.23 -6.14
N ARG A 7 5.68 -3.19 -6.88
CA ARG A 7 6.88 -2.39 -6.73
C ARG A 7 6.51 -0.96 -6.41
N LEU A 8 7.16 -0.38 -5.41
CA LEU A 8 7.03 1.03 -5.08
C LEU A 8 7.70 1.89 -6.16
N THR A 9 6.93 2.73 -6.85
CA THR A 9 7.42 3.55 -7.97
C THR A 9 7.33 5.04 -7.73
N GLU A 10 6.46 5.49 -6.84
CA GLU A 10 6.39 6.89 -6.44
C GLU A 10 6.25 7.01 -4.93
N GLN A 11 6.93 8.01 -4.37
CA GLN A 11 6.77 8.43 -2.99
C GLN A 11 6.76 9.96 -2.95
N LYS A 12 5.74 10.52 -2.30
CA LYS A 12 5.58 11.96 -2.08
C LYS A 12 5.43 12.20 -0.59
N ASN A 13 6.28 13.06 -0.05
CA ASN A 13 6.23 13.48 1.34
C ASN A 13 5.79 14.94 1.35
N ASN A 14 4.64 15.22 1.96
CA ASN A 14 4.12 16.57 2.10
C ASN A 14 3.99 16.90 3.58
N GLU A 15 4.38 18.10 3.96
CA GLU A 15 4.04 18.65 5.27
C GLU A 15 2.54 18.87 5.36
N GLY A 16 1.96 18.57 6.52
CA GLY A 16 0.55 18.79 6.81
C GLY A 16 0.32 18.79 8.31
N ALA A 17 -0.94 18.98 8.71
CA ALA A 17 -1.33 18.88 10.10
C ALA A 17 -2.43 17.84 10.25
N ARG A 18 -2.41 17.11 11.37
CA ARG A 18 -3.49 16.20 11.76
C ARG A 18 -4.00 16.54 13.15
N LYS A 19 -5.25 16.19 13.43
CA LYS A 19 -5.86 16.41 14.75
C LYS A 19 -5.57 15.20 15.65
N VAL A 20 -4.88 15.42 16.77
CA VAL A 20 -4.60 14.43 17.81
C VAL A 20 -5.15 14.98 19.12
N ASP A 21 -6.07 14.25 19.76
CA ASP A 21 -6.71 14.64 21.02
C ASP A 21 -7.30 16.07 21.06
N GLY A 22 -7.73 16.57 19.90
CA GLY A 22 -8.31 17.91 19.78
C GLY A 22 -7.34 18.98 19.28
N GLU A 23 -6.03 18.73 19.34
CA GLU A 23 -4.97 19.66 18.96
C GLU A 23 -4.44 19.37 17.56
N TRP A 24 -4.03 20.42 16.85
CA TRP A 24 -3.35 20.28 15.57
C TRP A 24 -1.87 20.02 15.80
N VAL A 25 -1.38 18.90 15.26
CA VAL A 25 0.02 18.51 15.33
C VAL A 25 0.56 18.41 13.91
N ASP A 26 1.73 19.00 13.68
CA ASP A 26 2.45 18.86 12.41
C ASP A 26 2.76 17.39 12.15
N CYS A 27 2.58 16.97 10.90
CA CYS A 27 2.83 15.61 10.45
C CYS A 27 3.34 15.59 9.02
N ILE A 28 4.08 14.53 8.68
CA ILE A 28 4.41 14.24 7.30
C ILE A 28 3.33 13.33 6.75
N LYS A 29 2.61 13.83 5.73
CA LYS A 29 1.73 13.01 4.90
C LYS A 29 2.58 12.34 3.83
N VAL A 30 2.63 11.03 3.89
CA VAL A 30 3.26 10.16 2.91
C VAL A 30 2.20 9.71 1.92
N SER A 31 2.47 9.81 0.62
CA SER A 31 1.71 9.16 -0.45
C SER A 31 2.64 8.25 -1.21
N VAL A 32 2.24 7.00 -1.42
CA VAL A 32 3.02 6.01 -2.15
C VAL A 32 2.18 5.36 -3.23
N VAL A 33 2.81 5.10 -4.39
CA VAL A 33 2.19 4.42 -5.52
C VAL A 33 2.98 3.15 -5.81
N PHE A 34 2.26 2.04 -5.84
CA PHE A 34 2.79 0.75 -6.23
C PHE A 34 2.21 0.33 -7.58
N ILE A 35 3.06 -0.26 -8.42
CA ILE A 35 2.64 -0.93 -9.66
C ILE A 35 2.92 -2.44 -9.55
N PRO A 36 2.12 -3.30 -10.17
CA PRO A 36 2.40 -4.72 -10.29
C PRO A 36 3.75 -4.97 -10.94
N VAL A 37 4.47 -5.95 -10.41
CA VAL A 37 5.64 -6.47 -11.10
C VAL A 37 5.15 -7.31 -12.26
N ALA A 38 5.37 -6.87 -13.50
CA ALA A 38 5.08 -7.69 -14.68
C ALA A 38 6.06 -8.87 -14.75
N ASN A 39 5.73 -9.97 -14.11
CA ASN A 39 6.41 -11.25 -14.26
C ASN A 39 5.41 -12.34 -14.62
N ASP A 40 5.90 -13.47 -15.11
CA ASP A 40 5.07 -14.60 -15.56
C ASP A 40 4.46 -15.43 -14.42
N SER A 41 4.38 -14.90 -13.19
CA SER A 41 3.73 -15.62 -12.11
C SER A 41 2.22 -15.77 -12.37
N PRO A 42 1.62 -16.92 -12.03
CA PRO A 42 0.17 -17.11 -12.13
C PRO A 42 -0.63 -16.04 -11.38
N GLU A 43 -0.10 -15.52 -10.26
CA GLU A 43 -0.76 -14.49 -9.45
C GLU A 43 -0.87 -13.14 -10.17
N ASN A 44 0.13 -12.77 -10.98
CA ASN A 44 0.12 -11.48 -11.68
C ASN A 44 -0.74 -11.47 -12.95
N LYS A 45 -0.96 -12.63 -13.60
CA LYS A 45 -1.84 -12.73 -14.78
C LYS A 45 -3.29 -12.40 -14.44
N LEU A 46 -3.80 -12.92 -13.32
CA LEU A 46 -5.15 -12.64 -12.83
C LEU A 46 -5.36 -11.16 -12.47
N PHE A 47 -4.32 -10.49 -11.95
CA PHE A 47 -4.41 -9.07 -11.61
C PHE A 47 -4.43 -8.16 -12.84
N TRP A 48 -3.62 -8.48 -13.86
CA TRP A 48 -3.61 -7.76 -15.14
C TRP A 48 -4.94 -7.89 -15.89
N ASP A 49 -5.56 -9.08 -15.86
CA ASP A 49 -6.88 -9.30 -16.47
C ASP A 49 -8.00 -8.53 -15.73
N ALA A 50 -7.83 -8.25 -14.44
CA ALA A 50 -8.82 -7.57 -13.62
C ALA A 50 -8.62 -6.04 -13.50
N THR A 51 -7.41 -5.51 -13.66
CA THR A 51 -7.09 -4.08 -13.42
C THR A 51 -6.19 -3.50 -14.52
N PRO A 52 -6.77 -2.86 -15.56
CA PRO A 52 -6.01 -2.36 -16.72
C PRO A 52 -4.96 -1.29 -16.36
N GLU A 53 -5.22 -0.46 -15.35
CA GLU A 53 -4.26 0.56 -14.88
C GLU A 53 -3.22 0.01 -13.90
N GLY A 54 -3.47 -1.16 -13.30
CA GLY A 54 -2.58 -1.84 -12.35
C GLY A 54 -1.85 -0.91 -11.38
N LYS A 55 -2.54 -0.22 -10.47
CA LYS A 55 -1.88 0.58 -9.44
C LYS A 55 -2.59 0.50 -8.09
N ILE A 56 -1.78 0.54 -7.03
CA ILE A 56 -2.25 0.68 -5.65
C ILE A 56 -1.63 1.96 -5.09
N GLU A 57 -2.49 2.89 -4.71
CA GLU A 57 -2.07 4.12 -4.02
C GLU A 57 -2.57 4.08 -2.58
N PHE A 58 -1.69 4.41 -1.63
CA PHE A 58 -2.12 4.68 -0.27
C PHE A 58 -1.38 5.88 0.32
N SER A 59 -2.03 6.51 1.30
CA SER A 59 -1.42 7.59 2.06
C SER A 59 -1.45 7.33 3.55
N SER A 60 -0.40 7.74 4.25
CA SER A 60 -0.21 7.56 5.69
C SER A 60 0.27 8.86 6.33
N VAL A 61 -0.17 9.10 7.56
CA VAL A 61 0.34 10.17 8.44
C VAL A 61 1.25 9.61 9.55
N ASN A 62 1.49 8.30 9.55
CA ASN A 62 2.43 7.65 10.45
C ASN A 62 3.83 7.69 9.80
N PRO A 63 4.78 8.45 10.37
CA PRO A 63 6.12 8.56 9.81
C PRO A 63 6.88 7.23 9.81
N GLY A 64 6.59 6.31 10.73
CA GLY A 64 7.27 5.01 10.78
C GLY A 64 7.03 4.12 9.55
N VAL A 65 5.98 4.40 8.76
CA VAL A 65 5.75 3.73 7.47
C VAL A 65 6.89 4.02 6.48
N LEU A 66 7.55 5.18 6.59
CA LEU A 66 8.68 5.55 5.73
C LEU A 66 9.92 4.69 5.95
N ASP A 67 10.11 4.19 7.17
CA ASP A 67 11.29 3.39 7.50
C ASP A 67 11.20 1.99 6.86
N GLU A 68 9.99 1.52 6.57
CA GLU A 68 9.72 0.20 6.00
C GLU A 68 9.57 0.23 4.47
N LEU A 69 9.21 1.40 3.91
CA LEU A 69 9.00 1.60 2.48
C LEU A 69 10.22 2.20 1.78
N VAL A 70 10.91 1.35 1.02
CA VAL A 70 12.10 1.69 0.25
C VAL A 70 11.72 1.76 -1.23
N MET A 71 11.99 2.91 -1.85
CA MET A 71 11.77 3.12 -3.27
C MET A 71 12.36 2.00 -4.13
N SER A 72 11.65 1.62 -5.19
CA SER A 72 12.00 0.56 -6.13
C SER A 72 12.05 -0.86 -5.56
N ARG A 73 11.76 -1.07 -4.27
CA ARG A 73 11.60 -2.42 -3.71
C ARG A 73 10.25 -3.04 -4.07
N GLU A 74 10.26 -4.37 -4.04
CA GLU A 74 9.08 -5.21 -4.27
C GLU A 74 8.46 -5.64 -2.95
N TYR A 75 7.14 -5.61 -2.89
CA TYR A 75 6.31 -5.88 -1.74
C TYR A 75 5.17 -6.83 -2.13
N TYR A 76 4.58 -7.49 -1.13
CA TYR A 76 3.33 -8.23 -1.29
C TYR A 76 2.17 -7.44 -0.69
N VAL A 77 1.06 -7.40 -1.41
CA VAL A 77 -0.22 -6.89 -0.90
C VAL A 77 -1.21 -8.05 -0.90
N ASP A 78 -1.73 -8.36 0.28
CA ASP A 78 -2.77 -9.37 0.46
C ASP A 78 -4.12 -8.68 0.63
N ILE A 79 -5.06 -8.98 -0.27
CA ILE A 79 -6.44 -8.49 -0.24
C ILE A 79 -7.33 -9.67 0.09
N MET A 80 -8.11 -9.55 1.17
CA MET A 80 -9.07 -10.57 1.57
C MET A 80 -10.36 -9.91 2.06
N PRO A 81 -11.53 -10.57 1.90
CA PRO A 81 -12.77 -10.14 2.54
C PRO A 81 -12.56 -9.97 4.05
N ALA A 82 -13.11 -8.90 4.61
CA ALA A 82 -12.97 -8.60 6.04
C ALA A 82 -13.52 -9.74 6.93
N GLU A 83 -14.57 -10.41 6.47
CA GLU A 83 -15.18 -11.57 7.15
C GLU A 83 -14.20 -12.75 7.29
N GLU A 84 -13.28 -12.94 6.34
CA GLU A 84 -12.27 -14.01 6.39
C GLU A 84 -11.15 -13.71 7.39
N HIS A 85 -10.87 -12.42 7.69
CA HIS A 85 -9.82 -12.02 8.63
C HIS A 85 -10.16 -12.37 10.09
N LEU A 86 -11.44 -12.33 10.45
CA LEU A 86 -11.92 -12.65 11.81
C LEU A 86 -11.74 -14.13 12.18
N ASN A 87 -11.64 -15.02 11.19
CA ASN A 87 -11.48 -16.46 11.42
C ASN A 87 -10.01 -16.89 11.60
N LEU A 88 -9.04 -16.01 11.33
CA LEU A 88 -7.60 -16.27 11.53
C LEU A 88 -7.08 -15.77 12.88
N SER A 89 -7.90 -15.05 13.63
CA SER A 89 -7.57 -14.44 14.93
C SER A 89 -8.30 -15.10 16.12
N MET A 90 -9.00 -16.22 15.86
CA MET A 90 -9.53 -17.15 16.87
C MET A 90 -8.66 -18.40 16.93
#